data_AF-A0A927SLA8-F1
#
_entry.id   AF-A0A927SLA8-F1
#
_cell.length_a   1.000
_cell.length_b   1.000
_cell.length_c   1.000
_cell.angle_alpha   90.00
_cell.angle_beta   90.00
_cell.angle_gamma   90.00
#
_symmetry.space_group_name_H-M   'P 1'
#
loop_
_entity.id
_entity.type
_entity.pdbx_description
1 polymer ?
#
loop_
_entity_poly.entity_id
_entity_poly.type
_entity_poly.pdbx_seq_one_letter_code
_entity_poly.pdbx_strand_id
1 'polypeptide(L)'
;MELLENRFYDLDEIAEATKSNRASSQFKRDITRKLDAWGYEYEWRNRRGVTISAHNLTPEIRLKELLVNRLNMNSQINPVEFAYFILAFSAIPGFATMPWETRYQVLHENGLVNKEIATLRNWASRLIATDNVIKGGKDALWHTYMDKGKKYQERVELDDARYKEYCARRTDMLETLKQTDLPPSKHWGEMVKTLYGEYGVYYYCPALCLNALGDDVDELYDLVEQITEQQG
;
A
#
# COMPACT_ATOMS: atom_id res chain seq x y z
N MET A 1 19.75 -5.89 -7.18
CA MET A 1 20.74 -6.09 -6.12
C MET A 1 20.57 -7.51 -5.65
N GLU A 2 21.57 -8.33 -5.92
CA GLU A 2 21.59 -9.76 -5.56
C GLU A 2 21.74 -9.93 -4.05
N LEU A 3 21.25 -11.05 -3.53
CA LEU A 3 21.40 -11.47 -2.15
C LEU A 3 22.88 -11.49 -1.74
N LEU A 4 23.18 -11.12 -0.49
CA LEU A 4 24.51 -11.36 0.05
C LEU A 4 24.68 -12.86 0.30
N GLU A 5 25.63 -13.46 -0.39
CA GLU A 5 26.02 -14.85 -0.23
C GLU A 5 26.70 -15.07 1.12
N ASN A 6 26.66 -16.31 1.61
CA ASN A 6 27.38 -16.70 2.83
C ASN A 6 28.89 -16.76 2.57
N ARG A 7 29.51 -15.58 2.50
CA ARG A 7 30.95 -15.42 2.26
C ARG A 7 31.51 -14.18 2.94
N PHE A 8 32.82 -14.02 2.82
CA PHE A 8 33.49 -12.79 3.17
C PHE A 8 33.28 -11.74 2.08
N TYR A 9 32.94 -10.53 2.52
CA TYR A 9 32.92 -9.30 1.72
C TYR A 9 33.98 -8.37 2.27
N ASP A 10 34.88 -7.89 1.40
CA ASP A 10 35.76 -6.79 1.78
C ASP A 10 34.99 -5.48 1.96
N LEU A 11 35.67 -4.43 2.43
CA LEU A 11 35.01 -3.16 2.75
C LEU A 11 34.42 -2.46 1.52
N ASP A 12 34.96 -2.70 0.32
CA ASP A 12 34.49 -2.05 -0.90
C ASP A 12 33.34 -2.85 -1.50
N GLU A 13 33.42 -4.19 -1.51
CA GLU A 13 32.32 -5.07 -1.93
C GLU A 13 31.07 -4.85 -1.07
N ILE A 14 31.21 -4.77 0.26
CA ILE A 14 30.05 -4.54 1.13
C ILE A 14 29.52 -3.10 1.00
N ALA A 15 30.37 -2.13 0.69
CA ALA A 15 29.94 -0.75 0.42
C ALA A 15 29.05 -0.71 -0.83
N GLU A 16 29.48 -1.40 -1.90
CA GLU A 16 28.74 -1.51 -3.15
C GLU A 16 27.42 -2.26 -2.93
N ALA A 17 27.49 -3.46 -2.35
CA ALA A 17 26.32 -4.29 -2.12
C ALA A 17 25.30 -3.58 -1.22
N THR A 18 25.74 -2.80 -0.23
CA THR A 18 24.82 -2.04 0.64
C THR A 18 24.46 -0.65 0.12
N LYS A 19 25.02 -0.20 -1.02
CA LYS A 19 24.92 1.20 -1.48
C LYS A 19 25.29 2.20 -0.37
N SER A 20 26.40 1.96 0.31
CA SER A 20 26.88 2.78 1.43
C SER A 20 28.14 3.57 1.06
N ASN A 21 28.29 4.78 1.60
CA ASN A 21 29.47 5.60 1.33
C ASN A 21 30.68 5.12 2.13
N ARG A 22 31.65 4.52 1.45
CA ARG A 22 32.90 4.00 2.01
C ARG A 22 33.74 5.04 2.78
N ALA A 23 33.66 6.30 2.39
CA ALA A 23 34.40 7.41 3.02
C ALA A 23 33.75 7.92 4.32
N SER A 24 32.57 7.43 4.69
CA SER A 24 31.88 7.83 5.91
C SER A 24 32.66 7.39 7.16
N SER A 25 32.83 8.29 8.13
CA SER A 25 33.34 7.94 9.46
C SER A 25 32.39 7.00 10.23
N GLN A 26 31.13 6.90 9.79
CA GLN A 26 30.08 6.07 10.36
C GLN A 26 29.84 4.78 9.54
N PHE A 27 30.67 4.50 8.53
CA PHE A 27 30.51 3.41 7.57
C PHE A 27 30.13 2.07 8.22
N LYS A 28 30.91 1.61 9.20
CA LYS A 28 30.67 0.32 9.87
C LYS A 28 29.30 0.27 10.57
N ARG A 29 28.92 1.36 11.24
CA ARG A 29 27.64 1.47 11.96
C ARG A 29 26.46 1.47 10.99
N ASP A 30 26.60 2.17 9.88
CA ASP A 30 25.54 2.28 8.87
C ASP A 30 25.32 0.94 8.16
N ILE A 31 26.40 0.19 7.88
CA ILE A 31 26.30 -1.18 7.35
C ILE A 31 25.70 -2.14 8.37
N THR A 32 26.18 -2.13 9.62
CA THR A 32 25.59 -2.93 10.71
C THR A 32 24.08 -2.71 10.78
N ARG A 33 23.62 -1.46 10.79
CA ARG A 33 22.20 -1.14 10.83
C ARG A 33 21.43 -1.71 9.62
N LYS A 34 22.04 -1.74 8.43
CA LYS A 34 21.42 -2.34 7.24
C LYS A 34 21.35 -3.85 7.35
N LEU A 35 22.47 -4.50 7.69
CA LEU A 35 22.53 -5.96 7.87
C LEU A 35 21.56 -6.44 8.95
N ASP A 36 21.46 -5.73 10.08
CA ASP A 36 20.47 -5.98 11.13
C ASP A 36 19.04 -5.81 10.60
N ALA A 37 18.78 -4.75 9.83
CA ALA A 37 17.46 -4.51 9.26
C ALA A 37 17.07 -5.56 8.21
N TRP A 38 18.05 -6.14 7.53
CA TRP A 38 17.91 -7.22 6.55
C TRP A 38 17.95 -8.63 7.18
N GLY A 39 18.23 -8.75 8.48
CA GLY A 39 18.24 -10.03 9.19
C GLY A 39 19.42 -10.95 8.82
N TYR A 40 20.55 -10.38 8.39
CA TYR A 40 21.77 -11.15 8.19
C TYR A 40 22.48 -11.40 9.52
N GLU A 41 23.02 -12.61 9.68
CA GLU A 41 24.04 -12.88 10.68
C GLU A 41 25.40 -12.57 10.09
N TYR A 42 26.21 -11.81 10.83
CA TYR A 42 27.48 -11.35 10.33
C TYR A 42 28.54 -11.19 11.41
N GLU A 43 29.79 -11.36 10.99
CA GLU A 43 30.97 -11.15 11.83
C GLU A 43 31.91 -10.13 11.19
N TRP A 44 32.16 -9.03 11.89
CA TRP A 44 33.12 -8.03 11.43
C TRP A 44 34.56 -8.50 11.61
N ARG A 45 35.29 -8.60 10.51
CA ARG A 45 36.75 -8.82 10.50
C ARG A 45 37.44 -7.46 10.61
N ASN A 46 38.14 -7.25 11.72
CA ASN A 46 38.73 -5.94 12.06
C ASN A 46 39.51 -5.31 10.90
N ARG A 47 39.10 -4.11 10.47
CA ARG A 47 39.66 -3.32 9.35
C ARG A 47 39.68 -4.00 7.97
N ARG A 48 39.12 -5.19 7.81
CA ARG A 48 39.18 -5.97 6.55
C ARG A 48 37.85 -6.06 5.83
N GLY A 49 36.75 -6.22 6.56
CA GLY A 49 35.45 -6.47 5.94
C GLY A 49 34.49 -7.19 6.89
N VAL A 50 33.49 -7.82 6.33
CA VAL A 50 32.45 -8.55 7.07
C VAL A 50 32.28 -9.94 6.47
N THR A 51 32.11 -10.94 7.33
CA THR A 51 31.70 -12.28 6.91
C THR A 51 30.20 -12.39 7.13
N ILE A 52 29.45 -12.73 6.09
CA ILE A 52 28.05 -13.11 6.21
C ILE A 52 28.02 -14.62 6.48
N SER A 53 27.49 -15.02 7.63
CA SER A 53 27.56 -16.39 8.13
C SER A 53 26.26 -17.16 7.94
N ALA A 54 25.13 -16.47 8.01
CA ALA A 54 23.83 -17.03 7.71
C ALA A 54 22.87 -15.91 7.31
N HIS A 55 21.88 -16.30 6.52
CA HIS A 55 20.64 -15.55 6.43
C HIS A 55 19.63 -16.31 7.30
N ASN A 56 19.12 -15.67 8.36
CA ASN A 56 17.87 -16.14 8.98
C ASN A 56 16.76 -15.79 8.00
N LEU A 57 16.63 -16.64 7.00
CA LEU A 57 15.88 -16.43 5.77
C LEU A 57 14.45 -16.91 5.99
N THR A 58 13.84 -16.49 7.11
CA THR A 58 12.41 -16.71 7.28
C THR A 58 11.68 -15.90 6.21
N PRO A 59 10.52 -16.37 5.72
CA PRO A 59 9.75 -15.64 4.73
C PRO A 59 9.49 -14.18 5.12
N GLU A 60 9.29 -13.89 6.41
CA GLU A 60 9.08 -12.53 6.93
C GLU A 60 10.32 -11.64 6.78
N ILE A 61 11.50 -12.17 7.08
CA ILE A 61 12.75 -11.41 6.95
C ILE A 61 13.03 -11.15 5.48
N ARG A 62 12.83 -12.15 4.62
CA ARG A 62 13.01 -12.03 3.18
C ARG A 62 12.04 -11.03 2.57
N LEU A 63 10.76 -11.09 2.96
CA LEU A 63 9.76 -10.12 2.54
C LEU A 63 10.17 -8.72 2.99
N LYS A 64 10.52 -8.54 4.27
CA LYS A 64 10.93 -7.24 4.80
C LYS A 64 12.12 -6.64 4.05
N GLU A 65 13.11 -7.47 3.68
CA GLU A 65 14.24 -7.04 2.85
C GLU A 65 13.77 -6.52 1.49
N LEU A 66 12.91 -7.27 0.79
CA LEU A 66 12.31 -6.87 -0.49
C LEU A 66 11.57 -5.54 -0.35
N LEU A 67 10.72 -5.41 0.67
CA LEU A 67 9.93 -4.18 0.91
C LEU A 67 10.83 -2.96 1.16
N VAL A 68 11.88 -3.09 1.95
CA VAL A 68 12.78 -1.98 2.27
C VAL A 68 13.67 -1.62 1.09
N ASN A 69 14.27 -2.62 0.43
CA ASN A 69 15.33 -2.39 -0.55
C ASN A 69 14.81 -2.14 -1.97
N ARG A 70 13.73 -2.81 -2.36
CA ARG A 70 13.14 -2.70 -3.71
C ARG A 70 12.00 -1.70 -3.72
N LEU A 71 11.14 -1.75 -2.71
CA LEU A 71 9.93 -0.91 -2.66
C LEU A 71 10.10 0.37 -1.82
N ASN A 72 11.30 0.61 -1.29
CA ASN A 72 11.65 1.79 -0.49
C ASN A 72 10.66 2.03 0.67
N MET A 73 10.22 0.94 1.30
CA MET A 73 9.34 0.98 2.47
C MET A 73 10.14 1.22 3.76
N ASN A 74 9.44 1.69 4.80
CA ASN A 74 10.05 1.91 6.11
C ASN A 74 10.51 0.57 6.73
N SER A 75 11.72 0.52 7.29
CA SER A 75 12.27 -0.65 7.98
C SER A 75 11.46 -1.13 9.20
N GLN A 76 10.51 -0.34 9.68
CA GLN A 76 9.55 -0.72 10.73
C GLN A 76 8.29 -1.41 10.20
N ILE A 77 8.24 -1.75 8.91
CA ILE A 77 7.13 -2.49 8.32
C ILE A 77 6.97 -3.86 9.01
N ASN A 78 5.72 -4.22 9.28
CA ASN A 78 5.36 -5.56 9.74
C ASN A 78 5.12 -6.43 8.50
N PRO A 79 6.00 -7.41 8.20
CA PRO A 79 5.88 -8.23 7.00
C PRO A 79 4.60 -9.08 7.00
N VAL A 80 4.12 -9.54 8.15
CA VAL A 80 2.89 -10.36 8.25
C VAL A 80 1.65 -9.55 7.88
N GLU A 81 1.50 -8.36 8.47
CA GLU A 81 0.36 -7.47 8.15
C GLU A 81 0.42 -6.99 6.69
N PHE A 82 1.63 -6.78 6.16
CA PHE A 82 1.80 -6.47 4.74
C PHE A 82 1.38 -7.65 3.85
N ALA A 83 1.75 -8.88 4.22
CA ALA A 83 1.36 -10.07 3.47
C ALA A 83 -0.15 -10.22 3.41
N TYR A 84 -0.86 -10.05 4.54
CA TYR A 84 -2.33 -10.03 4.54
C TYR A 84 -2.92 -8.90 3.70
N PHE A 85 -2.30 -7.72 3.70
CA PHE A 85 -2.72 -6.61 2.84
C PHE A 85 -2.62 -6.97 1.35
N ILE A 86 -1.56 -7.66 0.92
CA ILE A 86 -1.41 -8.14 -0.46
C ILE A 86 -2.40 -9.26 -0.77
N LEU A 87 -2.50 -10.28 0.11
CA LEU A 87 -3.41 -11.40 -0.05
C LEU A 87 -4.88 -10.96 -0.17
N ALA A 88 -5.27 -9.90 0.53
CA ALA A 88 -6.63 -9.36 0.48
C ALA A 88 -7.11 -9.01 -0.94
N PHE A 89 -6.21 -8.65 -1.85
CA PHE A 89 -6.57 -8.34 -3.23
C PHE A 89 -7.08 -9.55 -4.03
N SER A 90 -6.63 -10.76 -3.70
CA SER A 90 -7.10 -12.00 -4.31
C SER A 90 -8.13 -12.71 -3.43
N ALA A 91 -7.99 -12.64 -2.11
CA ALA A 91 -8.83 -13.38 -1.16
C ALA A 91 -10.16 -12.70 -0.82
N ILE A 92 -10.26 -11.36 -0.90
CA ILE A 92 -11.47 -10.61 -0.54
C ILE A 92 -12.13 -10.07 -1.82
N PRO A 93 -13.34 -10.58 -2.18
CA PRO A 93 -14.04 -10.11 -3.38
C PRO A 93 -14.25 -8.59 -3.39
N GLY A 94 -13.79 -7.95 -4.48
CA GLY A 94 -13.96 -6.51 -4.68
C GLY A 94 -13.01 -5.61 -3.89
N PHE A 95 -12.09 -6.16 -3.07
CA PHE A 95 -11.14 -5.38 -2.24
C PHE A 95 -10.35 -4.35 -3.04
N ALA A 96 -9.91 -4.73 -4.25
CA ALA A 96 -9.21 -3.86 -5.19
C ALA A 96 -9.99 -2.58 -5.54
N THR A 97 -11.31 -2.59 -5.41
CA THR A 97 -12.22 -1.48 -5.77
C THR A 97 -12.88 -0.83 -4.57
N MET A 98 -12.52 -1.20 -3.34
CA MET A 98 -13.10 -0.63 -2.12
C MET A 98 -12.49 0.74 -1.76
N PRO A 99 -13.26 1.67 -1.16
CA PRO A 99 -12.72 2.83 -0.49
C PRO A 99 -11.73 2.43 0.61
N TRP A 100 -10.77 3.30 0.91
CA TRP A 100 -9.74 3.02 1.92
C TRP A 100 -10.30 2.73 3.31
N GLU A 101 -11.39 3.38 3.73
CA GLU A 101 -12.00 3.10 5.03
C GLU A 101 -12.55 1.69 5.07
N THR A 102 -13.27 1.29 4.03
CA THR A 102 -13.82 -0.07 3.89
C THR A 102 -12.71 -1.12 3.84
N ARG A 103 -11.62 -0.87 3.07
CA ARG A 103 -10.46 -1.78 3.06
C ARG A 103 -9.87 -1.96 4.45
N TYR A 104 -9.69 -0.86 5.18
CA TYR A 104 -9.17 -0.87 6.54
C TYR A 104 -10.09 -1.63 7.50
N GLN A 105 -11.40 -1.34 7.47
CA GLN A 105 -12.39 -2.03 8.30
C GLN A 105 -12.36 -3.53 8.07
N VAL A 106 -12.39 -3.98 6.81
CA VAL A 106 -12.34 -5.42 6.48
C VAL A 106 -11.07 -6.07 7.03
N LEU A 107 -9.90 -5.46 6.85
CA LEU A 107 -8.65 -6.03 7.35
C LEU A 107 -8.56 -6.02 8.89
N HIS A 108 -8.99 -4.93 9.52
CA HIS A 108 -8.90 -4.74 10.97
C HIS A 108 -9.91 -5.61 11.73
N GLU A 109 -11.15 -5.70 11.26
CA GLU A 109 -12.20 -6.52 11.89
C GLU A 109 -11.89 -8.02 11.80
N ASN A 110 -11.14 -8.46 10.78
CA ASN A 110 -10.65 -9.83 10.65
C ASN A 110 -9.32 -10.07 11.39
N GLY A 111 -8.79 -9.09 12.14
CA GLY A 111 -7.54 -9.23 12.90
C GLY A 111 -6.27 -9.33 12.03
N LEU A 112 -6.37 -9.03 10.73
CA LEU A 112 -5.28 -9.20 9.77
C LEU A 112 -4.30 -8.02 9.78
N VAL A 113 -4.78 -6.83 10.16
CA VAL A 113 -3.97 -5.61 10.25
C VAL A 113 -4.39 -4.77 11.47
N ASN A 114 -3.43 -4.46 12.35
CA ASN A 114 -3.64 -3.56 13.50
C ASN A 114 -3.14 -2.13 13.26
N LYS A 115 -2.57 -1.86 12.08
CA LYS A 115 -2.04 -0.55 11.70
C LYS A 115 -3.15 0.39 11.25
N GLU A 116 -2.94 1.68 11.46
CA GLU A 116 -3.85 2.72 11.00
C GLU A 116 -4.03 2.71 9.47
N ILE A 117 -5.19 3.16 9.01
CA ILE A 117 -5.51 3.37 7.60
C ILE A 117 -4.42 4.15 6.82
N ALA A 118 -3.72 5.08 7.49
CA ALA A 118 -2.63 5.84 6.90
C ALA A 118 -1.45 4.95 6.46
N THR A 119 -1.17 3.88 7.20
CA THR A 119 -0.13 2.91 6.88
C THR A 119 -0.48 2.13 5.61
N LEU A 120 -1.72 1.64 5.48
CA LEU A 120 -2.19 0.94 4.29
C LEU A 120 -2.12 1.83 3.04
N ARG A 121 -2.55 3.09 3.16
CA ARG A 121 -2.45 4.09 2.09
C ARG A 121 -1.00 4.34 1.68
N ASN A 122 -0.08 4.40 2.64
CA ASN A 122 1.34 4.57 2.37
C ASN A 122 1.91 3.38 1.60
N TRP A 123 1.60 2.15 2.02
CA TRP A 123 2.01 0.94 1.32
C TRP A 123 1.56 0.94 -0.14
N ALA A 124 0.28 1.19 -0.41
CA ALA A 124 -0.21 1.30 -1.78
C ALA A 124 0.43 2.47 -2.53
N SER A 125 0.64 3.61 -1.89
CA SER A 125 1.33 4.74 -2.54
C SER A 125 2.76 4.38 -2.94
N ARG A 126 3.46 3.57 -2.15
CA ARG A 126 4.81 3.09 -2.47
C ARG A 126 4.78 2.10 -3.62
N LEU A 127 3.89 1.13 -3.57
CA LEU A 127 3.68 0.17 -4.66
C LEU A 127 3.33 0.88 -5.98
N ILE A 128 2.51 1.92 -5.95
CA ILE A 128 2.22 2.73 -7.15
C ILE A 128 3.47 3.49 -7.62
N ALA A 129 4.25 4.06 -6.71
CA ALA A 129 5.44 4.82 -7.06
C ALA A 129 6.57 3.97 -7.64
N THR A 130 6.58 2.67 -7.34
CA THR A 130 7.52 1.69 -7.91
C THR A 130 6.90 0.91 -9.06
N ASP A 131 5.79 1.40 -9.64
CA ASP A 131 5.03 0.77 -10.72
C ASP A 131 4.51 -0.64 -10.42
N ASN A 132 4.55 -1.07 -9.15
CA ASN A 132 4.11 -2.38 -8.70
C ASN A 132 2.58 -2.51 -8.60
N VAL A 133 1.88 -1.39 -8.43
CA VAL A 133 0.41 -1.30 -8.46
C VAL A 133 0.00 -0.22 -9.43
N ILE A 134 -0.91 -0.55 -10.35
CA ILE A 134 -1.50 0.42 -11.27
C ILE A 134 -2.91 0.76 -10.82
N LYS A 135 -3.27 2.05 -10.92
CA LYS A 135 -4.66 2.48 -10.76
C LYS A 135 -5.42 2.19 -12.06
N GLY A 136 -6.34 1.25 -12.01
CA GLY A 136 -7.29 0.98 -13.07
C GLY A 136 -8.33 2.10 -13.23
N GLY A 137 -9.25 1.87 -14.17
CA GLY A 137 -10.35 2.78 -14.46
C GLY A 137 -11.42 2.82 -13.35
N LYS A 138 -12.53 3.51 -13.66
CA LYS A 138 -13.72 3.52 -12.82
C LYS A 138 -14.35 2.13 -12.83
N ASP A 139 -14.25 1.41 -11.71
CA ASP A 139 -14.65 0.00 -11.66
C ASP A 139 -15.93 -0.19 -10.83
N ALA A 140 -15.88 0.13 -9.53
CA ALA A 140 -17.04 0.04 -8.64
C ALA A 140 -17.58 1.42 -8.25
N LEU A 141 -18.91 1.56 -8.30
CA LEU A 141 -19.64 2.71 -7.75
C LEU A 141 -19.84 2.52 -6.24
N TRP A 142 -19.50 3.55 -5.49
CA TRP A 142 -19.63 3.60 -4.05
C TRP A 142 -20.43 4.80 -3.61
N HIS A 143 -21.14 4.62 -2.50
CA HIS A 143 -21.90 5.64 -1.83
C HIS A 143 -21.35 5.85 -0.43
N THR A 144 -21.17 7.11 -0.05
CA THR A 144 -20.78 7.51 1.31
C THR A 144 -21.79 8.47 1.87
N TYR A 145 -22.31 8.16 3.06
CA TYR A 145 -23.29 8.97 3.75
C TYR A 145 -23.04 8.97 5.27
N MET A 146 -23.69 9.90 5.95
CA MET A 146 -23.72 9.96 7.41
C MET A 146 -25.07 9.46 7.90
N ASP A 147 -25.06 8.48 8.81
CA ASP A 147 -26.26 8.10 9.56
C ASP A 147 -25.95 8.12 11.06
N LYS A 148 -26.78 8.83 11.84
CA LYS A 148 -26.62 9.02 13.29
C LYS A 148 -25.21 9.44 13.71
N GLY A 149 -24.58 10.32 12.94
CA GLY A 149 -23.22 10.82 13.20
C GLY A 149 -22.09 9.84 12.89
N LYS A 150 -22.39 8.67 12.32
CA LYS A 150 -21.41 7.71 11.82
C LYS A 150 -21.35 7.73 10.30
N LYS A 151 -20.15 7.58 9.75
CA LYS A 151 -19.89 7.49 8.32
C LYS A 151 -20.07 6.05 7.86
N TYR A 152 -20.85 5.85 6.80
CA TYR A 152 -21.04 4.56 6.13
C TYR A 152 -20.53 4.64 4.70
N GLN A 153 -20.02 3.51 4.19
CA GLN A 153 -19.59 3.36 2.81
C GLN A 153 -20.10 2.03 2.27
N GLU A 154 -20.87 2.08 1.19
CA GLU A 154 -21.46 0.88 0.59
C GLU A 154 -21.31 0.88 -0.93
N ARG A 155 -21.28 -0.31 -1.51
CA ARG A 155 -21.28 -0.49 -2.95
C ARG A 155 -22.69 -0.29 -3.49
N VAL A 156 -22.79 0.38 -4.62
CA VAL A 156 -24.08 0.69 -5.26
C VAL A 156 -24.04 0.20 -6.70
N GLU A 157 -25.13 -0.42 -7.14
CA GLU A 157 -25.29 -0.83 -8.53
C GLU A 157 -25.77 0.33 -9.40
N LEU A 158 -25.40 0.34 -10.69
CA LEU A 158 -25.70 1.46 -11.58
C LEU A 158 -27.19 1.65 -11.85
N ASP A 159 -27.98 0.60 -11.66
CA ASP A 159 -29.42 0.63 -11.85
C ASP A 159 -30.19 1.07 -10.60
N ASP A 160 -29.51 1.32 -9.48
CA ASP A 160 -30.09 1.80 -8.24
C ASP A 160 -30.93 3.07 -8.46
N ALA A 161 -32.16 3.03 -7.97
CA ALA A 161 -33.14 4.09 -8.19
C ALA A 161 -32.70 5.42 -7.54
N ARG A 162 -32.09 5.35 -6.35
CA ARG A 162 -31.64 6.52 -5.61
C ARG A 162 -30.40 7.14 -6.24
N TYR A 163 -29.51 6.32 -6.80
CA TYR A 163 -28.38 6.79 -7.60
C TYR A 163 -28.83 7.50 -8.88
N LYS A 164 -29.85 6.97 -9.58
CA LYS A 164 -30.42 7.61 -10.78
C LYS A 164 -31.06 8.95 -10.45
N GLU A 165 -31.83 9.02 -9.36
CA GLU A 165 -32.39 10.27 -8.85
C GLU A 165 -31.30 11.29 -8.51
N TYR A 166 -30.26 10.85 -7.77
CA TYR A 166 -29.09 11.69 -7.48
C TYR A 166 -28.45 12.23 -8.77
N CYS A 167 -28.28 11.39 -9.79
CA CYS A 167 -27.69 11.82 -11.06
C CYS A 167 -28.54 12.87 -11.79
N ALA A 168 -29.87 12.72 -11.78
CA ALA A 168 -30.77 13.73 -12.34
C ALA A 168 -30.63 15.05 -11.57
N ARG A 169 -30.77 15.01 -10.24
CA ARG A 169 -30.65 16.19 -9.36
C ARG A 169 -29.31 16.90 -9.50
N ARG A 170 -28.22 16.14 -9.56
CA ARG A 170 -26.86 16.65 -9.79
C ARG A 170 -26.77 17.41 -11.10
N THR A 171 -27.37 16.87 -12.16
CA THR A 171 -27.31 17.46 -13.51
C THR A 171 -28.07 18.79 -13.53
N ASP A 172 -29.32 18.81 -13.05
CA ASP A 172 -30.14 20.02 -12.95
C ASP A 172 -29.46 21.10 -12.11
N MET A 173 -28.84 20.71 -10.98
CA MET A 173 -28.16 21.64 -10.10
C MET A 173 -26.89 22.23 -10.74
N LEU A 174 -26.08 21.41 -11.41
CA LEU A 174 -24.90 21.90 -12.12
C LEU A 174 -25.28 22.84 -13.28
N GLU A 175 -26.39 22.60 -13.97
CA GLU A 175 -26.92 23.50 -14.98
C GLU A 175 -27.40 24.83 -14.39
N THR A 176 -28.09 24.78 -13.24
CA THR A 176 -28.52 25.98 -12.51
C THR A 176 -27.32 26.80 -12.03
N LEU A 177 -26.27 26.14 -11.50
CA LEU A 177 -25.07 26.82 -11.02
C LEU A 177 -24.30 27.52 -12.16
N LYS A 178 -24.33 27.00 -13.39
CA LYS A 178 -23.77 27.66 -14.57
C LYS A 178 -24.44 28.98 -14.93
N GLN A 179 -25.67 29.20 -14.47
CA GLN A 179 -26.42 30.44 -14.69
C GLN A 179 -26.20 31.47 -13.57
N THR A 180 -25.41 31.14 -12.54
CA THR A 180 -25.09 32.04 -11.44
C THR A 180 -23.74 32.73 -11.65
N ASP A 181 -23.49 33.81 -10.89
CA ASP A 181 -22.18 34.47 -10.86
C ASP A 181 -21.08 33.66 -10.15
N LEU A 182 -21.39 32.44 -9.69
CA LEU A 182 -20.43 31.58 -9.03
C LEU A 182 -19.36 31.11 -10.05
N PRO A 183 -18.06 31.21 -9.72
CA PRO A 183 -17.01 30.71 -10.61
C PRO A 183 -17.18 29.20 -10.91
N PRO A 184 -16.93 28.75 -12.15
CA PRO A 184 -17.05 27.33 -12.53
C PRO A 184 -16.27 26.37 -11.63
N SER A 185 -15.11 26.80 -11.11
CA SER A 185 -14.28 26.02 -10.19
C SER A 185 -14.97 25.70 -8.86
N LYS A 186 -16.02 26.44 -8.48
CA LYS A 186 -16.78 26.23 -7.23
C LYS A 186 -18.08 25.44 -7.44
N HIS A 187 -18.55 25.26 -8.68
CA HIS A 187 -19.84 24.61 -8.95
C HIS A 187 -19.91 23.20 -8.37
N TRP A 188 -18.86 22.40 -8.53
CA TRP A 188 -18.82 21.04 -8.00
C TRP A 188 -18.90 21.01 -6.47
N GLY A 189 -18.14 21.89 -5.80
CA GLY A 189 -18.13 21.99 -4.35
C GLY A 189 -19.50 22.38 -3.78
N GLU A 190 -20.17 23.35 -4.40
CA GLU A 190 -21.51 23.76 -3.97
C GLU A 190 -22.55 22.67 -4.24
N MET A 191 -22.50 22.01 -5.41
CA MET A 191 -23.38 20.88 -5.72
C MET A 191 -23.26 19.78 -4.67
N VAL A 192 -22.03 19.36 -4.33
CA VAL A 192 -21.81 18.32 -3.33
C VAL A 192 -22.37 18.77 -1.99
N LYS A 193 -22.06 20.00 -1.55
CA LYS A 193 -22.52 20.54 -0.27
C LYS A 193 -24.05 20.55 -0.14
N THR A 194 -24.77 20.93 -1.20
CA THR A 194 -26.24 20.97 -1.19
C THR A 194 -26.83 19.57 -1.19
N LEU A 195 -26.32 18.65 -2.01
CA LEU A 195 -26.89 17.30 -2.13
C LEU A 195 -26.44 16.37 -0.99
N TYR A 196 -25.37 16.68 -0.27
CA TYR A 196 -24.78 15.78 0.74
C TYR A 196 -25.77 15.38 1.83
N GLY A 197 -26.60 16.30 2.30
CA GLY A 197 -27.54 16.03 3.40
C GLY A 197 -28.62 14.99 3.04
N GLU A 198 -29.04 14.96 1.79
CA GLU A 198 -30.13 14.09 1.31
C GLU A 198 -29.61 12.81 0.63
N TYR A 199 -28.51 12.94 -0.11
CA TYR A 199 -27.98 11.88 -0.96
C TYR A 199 -26.59 11.39 -0.55
N GLY A 200 -25.88 12.04 0.36
CA GLY A 200 -24.45 11.76 0.57
C GLY A 200 -23.61 12.03 -0.69
N VAL A 201 -22.60 11.19 -0.96
CA VAL A 201 -21.75 11.28 -2.15
C VAL A 201 -21.64 9.93 -2.84
N TYR A 202 -21.91 9.93 -4.14
CA TYR A 202 -21.64 8.80 -5.02
C TYR A 202 -20.35 9.04 -5.81
N TYR A 203 -19.47 8.05 -5.87
CA TYR A 203 -18.20 8.15 -6.59
C TYR A 203 -17.71 6.78 -7.05
N TYR A 204 -16.90 6.78 -8.11
CA TYR A 204 -16.20 5.57 -8.53
C TYR A 204 -14.88 5.46 -7.81
N CYS A 205 -14.61 4.29 -7.23
CA CYS A 205 -13.28 4.01 -6.70
C CYS A 205 -12.41 3.41 -7.82
N PRO A 206 -11.22 3.98 -8.10
CA PRO A 206 -10.28 3.36 -9.01
C PRO A 206 -9.87 1.98 -8.49
N ALA A 207 -9.91 0.97 -9.36
CA ALA A 207 -9.35 -0.33 -9.05
C ALA A 207 -7.85 -0.20 -8.80
N LEU A 208 -7.34 -0.94 -7.83
CA LEU A 208 -5.90 -1.11 -7.61
C LEU A 208 -5.50 -2.48 -8.16
N CYS A 209 -4.77 -2.50 -9.27
CA CYS A 209 -4.35 -3.71 -9.96
C CYS A 209 -2.93 -4.07 -9.57
N LEU A 210 -2.75 -5.25 -8.95
CA LEU A 210 -1.45 -5.79 -8.53
C LEU A 210 -0.65 -6.46 -9.67
N ASN A 211 -1.20 -6.62 -10.88
CA ASN A 211 -0.51 -7.29 -11.99
C ASN A 211 0.72 -6.55 -12.53
N ALA A 212 1.19 -5.51 -11.85
CA ALA A 212 2.31 -4.69 -12.28
C ALA A 212 3.54 -4.82 -11.38
N LEU A 213 3.62 -5.78 -10.43
CA LEU A 213 4.75 -5.91 -9.49
C LEU A 213 6.13 -6.21 -10.15
N GLY A 214 6.22 -6.15 -11.48
CA GLY A 214 7.46 -6.27 -12.26
C GLY A 214 8.13 -7.64 -12.11
N ASP A 215 9.47 -7.65 -12.13
CA ASP A 215 10.26 -8.88 -12.03
C ASP A 215 10.22 -9.52 -10.62
N ASP A 216 9.73 -8.79 -9.61
CA ASP A 216 9.69 -9.23 -8.21
C ASP A 216 8.29 -9.81 -7.81
N VAL A 217 7.34 -9.93 -8.75
CA VAL A 217 5.96 -10.44 -8.54
C VAL A 217 5.96 -11.82 -7.89
N ASP A 218 6.66 -12.76 -8.51
CA ASP A 218 6.56 -14.18 -8.17
C ASP A 218 7.16 -14.41 -6.78
N GLU A 219 8.34 -13.83 -6.52
CA GLU A 219 8.96 -13.88 -5.19
C GLU A 219 8.06 -13.21 -4.13
N LEU A 220 7.40 -12.08 -4.45
CA LEU A 220 6.49 -11.45 -3.50
C LEU A 220 5.29 -12.34 -3.18
N TYR A 221 4.64 -12.94 -4.18
CA TYR A 221 3.48 -13.81 -3.95
C TYR A 221 3.87 -15.09 -3.22
N ASP A 222 4.99 -15.71 -3.57
CA ASP A 222 5.50 -16.91 -2.90
C ASP A 222 5.76 -16.63 -1.41
N LEU A 223 6.35 -15.48 -1.08
CA LEU A 223 6.58 -15.07 0.31
C LEU A 223 5.27 -14.75 1.04
N VAL A 224 4.33 -14.10 0.36
CA VAL A 224 3.00 -13.80 0.94
C VAL A 224 2.28 -15.10 1.29
N GLU A 225 2.24 -16.07 0.37
CA GLU A 225 1.61 -17.38 0.59
C GLU A 225 2.27 -18.09 1.78
N GLN A 226 3.59 -18.25 1.76
CA GLN A 226 4.34 -18.89 2.85
C GLN A 226 4.08 -18.26 4.23
N ILE A 227 4.05 -16.92 4.31
CA ILE A 227 3.79 -16.22 5.58
C ILE A 227 2.36 -16.45 6.04
N THR A 228 1.38 -16.38 5.14
CA THR A 228 -0.03 -16.52 5.52
C THR A 228 -0.42 -17.96 5.86
N GLU A 229 0.21 -18.96 5.25
CA GLU A 229 0.03 -20.38 5.58
C GLU A 229 0.61 -20.73 6.96
N GLN A 230 1.71 -20.10 7.38
CA GLN A 230 2.32 -20.35 8.70
C GLN A 230 1.48 -19.81 9.88
N GLN A 231 0.50 -18.96 9.60
CA GLN A 231 -0.33 -18.27 10.60
C GLN A 231 -1.77 -18.81 10.66
N GLY A 232 -2.15 -19.74 9.77
CA GLY A 232 -3.45 -20.42 9.74
C GLY A 232 -3.42 -21.78 10.41
#